data_AF-A0A9E4B3E8-F1
#
_entry.id   AF-A0A9E4B3E8-F1
#
_cell.length_a   1.000
_cell.length_b   1.000
_cell.length_c   1.000
_cell.angle_alpha   90.00
_cell.angle_beta   90.00
_cell.angle_gamma   90.00
#
_symmetry.space_group_name_H-M   'P 1'
#
loop_
_entity.id
_entity.type
_entity.pdbx_description
1 polymer ?
#
loop_
_entity_poly.entity_id
_entity_poly.type
_entity_poly.pdbx_seq_one_letter_code
_entity_poly.pdbx_strand_id
1 'polypeptide(L)'
;MSRSEYRESVVFKGGTSLSKAYGILERFSEDIDLALKCGPKIGDAKRKNLMRAVEKIVSDDLQNLPGHALESKHGLSRKTVYEFPEQSELLHVSHITNEILVEVNSFANPEPAAKLPVGSLIGEFLELSACLDLVEQFELDKFEILVLGVERTLCENIVSLVRAEH
;
A
#
# COMPACT_ATOMS: atom_id res chain seq x y z
N MET A 1 8.63 -0.71 5.36
CA MET A 1 8.89 0.20 4.20
C MET A 1 9.60 1.51 4.54
N SER A 2 9.05 2.36 5.40
CA SER A 2 9.59 3.70 5.73
C SER A 2 11.03 3.69 6.27
N ARG A 3 11.42 2.60 6.94
CA ARG A 3 12.78 2.35 7.46
C ARG A 3 13.72 1.62 6.48
N SER A 4 13.27 1.30 5.26
CA SER A 4 14.06 0.52 4.27
C SER A 4 14.98 1.38 3.40
N GLU A 5 16.00 0.77 2.81
CA GLU A 5 16.89 1.41 1.82
C GLU A 5 16.14 1.90 0.57
N TYR A 6 14.97 1.31 0.28
CA TYR A 6 14.15 1.64 -0.90
C TYR A 6 13.16 2.78 -0.67
N ARG A 7 13.15 3.42 0.51
CA ARG A 7 12.14 4.45 0.88
C ARG A 7 12.05 5.63 -0.09
N GLU A 8 13.16 5.99 -0.76
CA GLU A 8 13.20 7.08 -1.75
C GLU A 8 12.87 6.60 -3.18
N SER A 9 12.78 5.28 -3.37
CA SER A 9 12.55 4.62 -4.67
C SER A 9 11.19 3.95 -4.77
N VAL A 10 10.36 4.04 -3.73
CA VAL A 10 9.02 3.46 -3.65
C VAL A 10 8.03 4.58 -3.37
N VAL A 11 6.99 4.66 -4.19
CA VAL A 11 5.91 5.64 -4.07
C VAL A 11 4.61 4.90 -3.78
N PHE A 12 3.95 5.28 -2.69
CA PHE A 12 2.61 4.85 -2.35
C PHE A 12 1.58 5.55 -3.23
N LYS A 13 0.65 4.79 -3.81
CA LYS A 13 -0.33 5.28 -4.78
C LYS A 13 -1.71 4.64 -4.56
N GLY A 14 -2.60 4.85 -5.52
CA GLY A 14 -3.91 4.19 -5.57
C GLY A 14 -4.93 4.79 -4.61
N GLY A 15 -6.11 4.19 -4.57
CA GLY A 15 -7.22 4.68 -3.76
C GLY A 15 -6.94 4.71 -2.26
N THR A 16 -6.08 3.82 -1.75
CA THR A 16 -5.66 3.81 -0.33
C THR A 16 -4.85 5.06 0.02
N SER A 17 -4.02 5.58 -0.90
CA SER A 17 -3.27 6.81 -0.64
C SER A 17 -4.16 8.05 -0.51
N LEU A 18 -5.31 8.10 -1.20
CA LEU A 18 -6.27 9.20 -1.08
C LEU A 18 -6.93 9.26 0.29
N SER A 19 -7.22 8.10 0.91
CA SER A 19 -7.76 8.05 2.26
C SER A 19 -6.67 8.23 3.31
N LYS A 20 -5.56 7.48 3.20
CA LYS A 20 -4.55 7.37 4.27
C LYS A 20 -3.51 8.50 4.33
N ALA A 21 -3.19 9.13 3.20
CA ALA A 21 -2.20 10.21 3.17
C ALA A 21 -2.83 11.59 2.99
N TYR A 22 -3.89 11.68 2.19
CA TYR A 22 -4.56 12.96 1.90
C TYR A 22 -5.83 13.20 2.73
N GLY A 23 -6.42 12.18 3.36
CA GLY A 23 -7.64 12.33 4.14
C GLY A 23 -8.86 12.77 3.32
N ILE A 24 -8.87 12.55 2.00
CA ILE A 24 -9.92 13.04 1.10
C ILE A 24 -11.15 12.12 1.08
N LEU A 25 -10.97 10.84 1.38
CA LEU A 25 -12.02 9.83 1.34
C LEU A 25 -12.12 9.11 2.67
N GLU A 26 -13.31 9.09 3.27
CA GLU A 26 -13.64 8.31 4.47
C GLU A 26 -14.13 6.91 4.08
N ARG A 27 -13.20 6.04 3.69
CA ARG A 27 -13.48 4.62 3.44
C ARG A 27 -12.39 3.73 3.98
N PHE A 28 -12.78 2.53 4.40
CA PHE A 28 -11.83 1.47 4.70
C PHE A 28 -11.16 0.98 3.41
N SER A 29 -9.84 0.83 3.44
CA SER A 29 -9.03 0.33 2.32
C SER A 29 -7.75 -0.25 2.92
N GLU A 30 -7.56 -1.55 2.79
CA GLU A 30 -6.38 -2.27 3.31
C GLU A 30 -5.33 -2.56 2.24
N ASP A 31 -5.69 -2.43 0.96
CA ASP A 31 -4.79 -2.74 -0.15
C ASP A 31 -3.54 -1.84 -0.15
N ILE A 32 -2.38 -2.45 -0.40
CA ILE A 32 -1.09 -1.78 -0.49
C ILE A 32 -0.68 -1.62 -1.95
N ASP A 33 -0.75 -0.40 -2.44
CA ASP A 33 -0.47 -0.02 -3.83
C ASP A 33 0.85 0.75 -3.95
N LEU A 34 1.87 0.13 -4.57
CA LEU A 34 3.22 0.70 -4.68
C LEU A 34 3.66 0.82 -6.13
N ALA A 35 4.37 1.91 -6.43
CA ALA A 35 5.07 2.14 -7.68
C ALA A 35 6.56 2.35 -7.43
N LEU A 36 7.40 1.69 -8.23
CA LEU A 36 8.84 1.90 -8.16
C LEU A 36 9.26 3.12 -8.98
N LYS A 37 9.95 4.04 -8.33
CA LYS A 37 10.67 5.14 -8.98
C LYS A 37 12.01 4.64 -9.52
N CYS A 38 11.95 4.02 -10.70
CA CYS A 38 13.13 3.52 -11.41
C CYS A 38 13.62 4.53 -12.46
N GLY A 39 14.92 4.81 -12.48
CA GLY A 39 15.52 5.62 -13.55
C GLY A 39 15.42 4.94 -14.93
N PRO A 40 15.44 5.71 -16.03
CA PRO A 40 15.21 5.19 -17.38
C PRO A 40 16.25 4.14 -17.84
N LYS A 41 17.43 4.12 -17.20
CA LYS A 41 18.55 3.21 -17.52
C LYS A 41 18.46 1.84 -16.84
N ILE A 42 17.45 1.59 -16.00
CA ILE A 42 17.28 0.32 -15.31
C ILE A 42 16.54 -0.67 -16.21
N GLY A 43 17.22 -1.74 -16.61
CA GLY A 43 16.63 -2.83 -17.40
C GLY A 43 15.65 -3.71 -16.61
N ASP A 44 14.76 -4.38 -17.32
CA ASP A 44 13.62 -5.12 -16.76
C ASP A 44 14.01 -6.16 -15.70
N ALA A 45 15.13 -6.87 -15.88
CA ALA A 45 15.60 -7.84 -14.90
C ALA A 45 15.87 -7.19 -13.53
N LYS A 46 16.50 -6.01 -13.53
CA LYS A 46 16.75 -5.24 -12.30
C LYS A 46 15.45 -4.71 -11.70
N ARG A 47 14.52 -4.22 -12.53
CA ARG A 47 13.18 -3.78 -12.07
C ARG A 47 12.44 -4.92 -11.36
N LYS A 48 12.39 -6.10 -11.97
CA LYS A 48 11.76 -7.29 -11.38
C LYS A 48 12.41 -7.71 -10.06
N ASN A 49 13.72 -7.61 -9.95
CA ASN A 49 14.43 -7.90 -8.69
C ASN A 49 14.08 -6.88 -7.59
N LEU A 50 14.03 -5.58 -7.93
CA LEU A 50 13.60 -4.54 -6.99
C LEU A 50 12.14 -4.74 -6.56
N MET A 51 11.24 -5.10 -7.48
CA MET A 51 9.84 -5.39 -7.14
C MET A 51 9.73 -6.52 -6.12
N ARG A 52 10.49 -7.61 -6.29
CA ARG A 52 10.53 -8.73 -5.34
C ARG A 52 11.13 -8.33 -3.99
N ALA A 53 12.16 -7.49 -3.99
CA ALA A 53 12.77 -6.99 -2.75
C ALA A 53 11.78 -6.12 -1.97
N VAL A 54 11.09 -5.20 -2.65
CA VAL A 54 10.08 -4.33 -2.04
C VAL A 54 8.89 -5.15 -1.53
N GLU A 55 8.34 -6.05 -2.34
CA GLU A 55 7.29 -6.98 -1.92
C GLU A 55 7.68 -7.69 -0.63
N LYS A 56 8.88 -8.31 -0.59
CA LYS A 56 9.36 -9.03 0.59
C LYS A 56 9.41 -8.18 1.85
N ILE A 57 9.88 -6.93 1.75
CA ILE A 57 10.00 -6.04 2.91
C ILE A 57 8.63 -5.49 3.35
N VAL A 58 7.67 -5.33 2.43
CA VAL A 58 6.28 -4.95 2.79
C VAL A 58 5.59 -6.10 3.51
N SER A 59 5.86 -7.34 3.09
CA SER A 59 5.16 -8.53 3.54
C SER A 59 5.92 -9.35 4.57
N ASP A 60 6.86 -8.76 5.32
CA ASP A 60 7.78 -9.51 6.19
C ASP A 60 7.02 -10.25 7.32
N ASP A 61 5.98 -9.63 7.86
CA ASP A 61 5.14 -10.16 8.94
C ASP A 61 3.81 -10.77 8.44
N LEU A 62 3.69 -10.99 7.12
CA LEU A 62 2.46 -11.48 6.49
C LEU A 62 2.64 -12.89 5.91
N GLN A 63 1.60 -13.71 5.99
CA GLN A 63 1.62 -15.05 5.42
C GLN A 63 1.14 -15.03 3.97
N ASN A 64 1.95 -15.53 3.03
CA ASN A 64 1.60 -15.50 1.61
C ASN A 64 0.53 -16.56 1.26
N LEU A 65 -0.43 -16.19 0.41
CA LEU A 65 -1.47 -17.06 -0.12
C LEU A 65 -1.23 -17.36 -1.61
N PRO A 66 -0.39 -18.35 -1.97
CA PRO A 66 -0.06 -18.64 -3.36
C PRO A 66 -1.27 -19.22 -4.11
N GLY A 67 -1.46 -18.81 -5.37
CA GLY A 67 -2.57 -19.29 -6.20
C GLY A 67 -3.92 -18.63 -5.91
N HIS A 68 -3.96 -17.59 -5.09
CA HIS A 68 -5.16 -16.79 -4.86
C HIS A 68 -5.70 -16.18 -6.17
N ALA A 69 -7.02 -16.04 -6.30
CA ALA A 69 -7.66 -15.57 -7.55
C ALA A 69 -7.24 -14.16 -7.99
N LEU A 70 -6.84 -13.31 -7.03
CA LEU A 70 -6.34 -11.95 -7.26
C LEU A 70 -4.83 -11.90 -7.52
N GLU A 71 -4.11 -13.01 -7.36
CA GLU A 71 -2.67 -13.08 -7.63
C GLU A 71 -2.39 -12.91 -9.12
N SER A 72 -1.47 -12.00 -9.46
CA SER A 72 -1.07 -11.77 -10.85
C SER A 72 0.36 -11.29 -10.94
N LYS A 73 1.21 -12.06 -11.65
CA LYS A 73 2.65 -11.79 -11.78
C LYS A 73 3.01 -11.69 -13.25
N HIS A 74 2.89 -10.49 -13.83
CA HIS A 74 3.12 -10.30 -15.26
C HIS A 74 3.92 -9.03 -15.57
N GLY A 75 4.95 -9.17 -16.40
CA GLY A 75 5.76 -8.05 -16.89
C GLY A 75 6.39 -7.23 -15.75
N LEU A 76 6.00 -5.96 -15.67
CA LEU A 76 6.44 -4.98 -14.68
C LEU A 76 5.38 -4.71 -13.59
N SER A 77 4.46 -5.66 -13.38
CA SER A 77 3.47 -5.65 -12.31
C SER A 77 3.48 -6.95 -11.52
N ARG A 78 3.21 -6.83 -10.22
CA ARG A 78 3.14 -7.93 -9.28
C ARG A 78 2.06 -7.66 -8.25
N LYS A 79 1.01 -8.47 -8.29
CA LYS A 79 -0.07 -8.53 -7.31
C LYS A 79 0.07 -9.85 -6.55
N THR A 80 0.18 -9.77 -5.24
CA THR A 80 0.25 -10.92 -4.35
C THR A 80 -0.68 -10.73 -3.17
N VAL A 81 -1.32 -11.81 -2.75
CA VAL A 81 -2.24 -11.81 -1.62
C VAL A 81 -1.57 -12.43 -0.42
N TYR A 82 -1.79 -11.82 0.73
CA TYR A 82 -1.30 -12.27 2.01
C TYR A 82 -2.43 -12.28 3.02
N GLU A 83 -2.24 -12.99 4.11
CA GLU A 83 -3.10 -12.94 5.29
C GLU A 83 -2.31 -12.42 6.49
N PHE A 84 -3.00 -11.67 7.37
CA PHE A 84 -2.46 -11.28 8.66
C PHE A 84 -3.02 -12.19 9.78
N PRO A 85 -2.25 -12.41 10.87
CA PRO A 85 -2.66 -13.31 11.95
C PRO A 85 -3.97 -12.87 12.60
N GLU A 86 -4.93 -13.79 12.71
CA GLU A 86 -6.22 -13.56 13.35
C GLU A 86 -6.13 -13.84 14.87
N GLN A 87 -6.66 -12.92 15.68
CA GLN A 87 -6.78 -13.10 17.14
C GLN A 87 -8.23 -13.04 17.64
N SER A 88 -9.23 -12.94 16.74
CA SER A 88 -10.62 -12.74 17.15
C SER A 88 -11.57 -13.65 16.39
N GLU A 89 -12.42 -14.40 17.10
CA GLU A 89 -13.50 -15.20 16.50
C GLU A 89 -14.60 -14.34 15.82
N LEU A 90 -14.50 -13.00 15.85
CA LEU A 90 -15.50 -12.06 15.36
C LEU A 90 -15.52 -11.92 13.82
N LEU A 91 -14.43 -12.24 13.12
CA LEU A 91 -14.39 -12.11 11.65
C LEU A 91 -15.34 -13.09 10.97
N HIS A 92 -15.61 -14.26 11.57
CA HIS A 92 -16.58 -15.24 11.06
C HIS A 92 -18.02 -14.72 10.96
N VAL A 93 -18.34 -13.59 11.62
CA VAL A 93 -19.69 -13.01 11.65
C VAL A 93 -19.85 -11.90 10.59
N SER A 94 -18.78 -11.49 9.92
CA SER A 94 -18.77 -10.37 8.98
C SER A 94 -18.14 -10.77 7.64
N HIS A 95 -18.48 -10.09 6.54
CA HIS A 95 -17.80 -10.26 5.24
C HIS A 95 -16.38 -9.67 5.20
N ILE A 96 -15.72 -9.54 6.35
CA ILE A 96 -14.37 -8.99 6.48
C ILE A 96 -13.40 -10.14 6.33
N THR A 97 -12.49 -10.03 5.35
CA THR A 97 -11.40 -10.98 5.17
C THR A 97 -10.18 -10.49 5.95
N ASN A 98 -9.33 -11.42 6.39
CA ASN A 98 -7.99 -11.11 6.91
C ASN A 98 -6.95 -11.07 5.78
N GLU A 99 -7.40 -10.85 4.55
CA GLU A 99 -6.58 -10.88 3.34
C GLU A 99 -6.19 -9.46 2.93
N ILE A 100 -4.93 -9.28 2.54
CA ILE A 100 -4.38 -8.02 2.06
C ILE A 100 -3.72 -8.21 0.69
N LEU A 101 -4.14 -7.39 -0.28
CA LEU A 101 -3.52 -7.35 -1.59
C LEU A 101 -2.33 -6.39 -1.58
N VAL A 102 -1.15 -6.91 -1.93
CA VAL A 102 0.05 -6.11 -2.17
C VAL A 102 0.27 -6.02 -3.68
N GLU A 103 0.18 -4.81 -4.22
CA GLU A 103 0.53 -4.50 -5.60
C GLU A 103 1.83 -3.69 -5.66
N VAL A 104 2.78 -4.17 -6.44
CA VAL A 104 4.01 -3.44 -6.79
C VAL A 104 4.14 -3.40 -8.30
N ASN A 105 4.31 -2.21 -8.88
CA ASN A 105 4.54 -2.04 -10.31
C ASN A 105 5.69 -1.06 -10.64
N SER A 106 6.16 -1.08 -11.89
CA SER A 106 7.24 -0.19 -12.38
C SER A 106 7.00 0.32 -13.81
N PHE A 107 5.73 0.49 -14.19
CA PHE A 107 5.34 0.89 -15.55
C PHE A 107 5.65 2.35 -15.88
N ALA A 108 5.48 3.26 -14.92
CA ALA A 108 5.58 4.69 -15.13
C ALA A 108 6.54 5.32 -14.11
N ASN A 109 7.04 6.51 -14.44
CA ASN A 109 7.71 7.36 -13.45
C ASN A 109 6.62 7.94 -12.52
N PRO A 110 6.60 7.60 -11.21
CA PRO A 110 5.56 8.04 -10.28
C PRO A 110 5.85 9.47 -9.78
N GLU A 111 5.67 10.44 -10.66
CA GLU A 111 5.87 11.87 -10.37
C GLU A 111 4.67 12.72 -10.83
N PRO A 112 4.34 13.83 -10.14
CA PRO A 112 4.99 14.30 -8.91
C PRO A 112 4.65 13.40 -7.70
N ALA A 113 5.56 13.36 -6.73
CA ALA A 113 5.36 12.66 -5.46
C ALA A 113 5.94 13.51 -4.32
N ALA A 114 5.33 13.42 -3.14
CA ALA A 114 5.73 14.16 -1.95
C ALA A 114 5.80 13.23 -0.73
N LYS A 115 6.65 13.55 0.24
CA LYS A 115 6.64 12.85 1.54
C LYS A 115 5.43 13.32 2.33
N LEU A 116 4.56 12.38 2.71
CA LEU A 116 3.39 12.65 3.53
C LEU A 116 3.37 11.70 4.72
N PRO A 117 2.89 12.15 5.90
CA PRO A 117 2.64 11.27 7.03
C PRO A 117 1.45 10.36 6.72
N VAL A 118 1.58 9.09 7.07
CA VAL A 118 0.52 8.08 6.97
C VAL A 118 0.36 7.40 8.33
N GLY A 119 -0.89 7.21 8.75
CA GLY A 119 -1.26 6.57 10.01
C GLY A 119 -2.28 5.44 9.84
N SER A 120 -2.41 4.61 10.87
CA SER A 120 -3.50 3.66 10.97
C SER A 120 -4.78 4.36 11.46
N LEU A 121 -5.95 3.82 11.12
CA LEU A 121 -7.23 4.38 11.59
C LEU A 121 -7.33 4.29 13.12
N ILE A 122 -6.79 3.21 13.69
CA ILE A 122 -6.73 3.00 15.15
C ILE A 122 -5.81 4.03 15.79
N GLY A 123 -4.63 4.28 15.21
CA GLY A 123 -3.70 5.30 15.67
C GLY A 123 -4.35 6.69 15.69
N GLU A 124 -5.00 7.09 14.59
CA GLU A 124 -5.75 8.34 14.52
C GLU A 124 -6.87 8.43 15.57
N PHE A 125 -7.62 7.35 15.78
CA PHE A 125 -8.66 7.30 16.80
C PHE A 125 -8.11 7.46 18.22
N LEU A 126 -6.99 6.81 18.53
CA LEU A 126 -6.33 6.90 19.83
C LEU A 126 -5.74 8.28 20.08
N GLU A 127 -5.13 8.91 19.06
CA GLU A 127 -4.68 10.30 19.09
C GLU A 127 -5.86 11.25 19.41
N LEU A 128 -6.99 11.11 18.70
CA LEU A 128 -8.19 11.91 18.92
C LEU A 128 -8.81 11.70 20.31
N SER A 129 -8.67 10.49 20.86
CA SER A 129 -9.14 10.13 22.20
C SER A 129 -8.17 10.50 23.32
N ALA A 130 -7.03 11.13 22.98
CA ALA A 130 -5.94 11.48 23.90
C ALA A 130 -5.29 10.26 24.61
N CYS A 131 -5.40 9.06 24.04
CA CYS A 131 -4.78 7.82 24.53
C CYS A 131 -3.37 7.64 23.94
N LEU A 132 -2.48 8.60 24.17
CA LEU A 132 -1.15 8.65 23.56
C LEU A 132 -0.22 7.53 24.08
N ASP A 133 -0.45 7.05 25.30
CA ASP A 133 0.24 5.91 25.88
C ASP A 133 0.04 4.63 25.06
N LEU A 134 -1.18 4.41 24.55
CA LEU A 134 -1.47 3.27 23.69
C LEU A 134 -0.87 3.44 22.28
N VAL A 135 -0.79 4.68 21.77
CA VAL A 135 -0.12 4.95 20.49
C VAL A 135 1.36 4.56 20.58
N GLU A 136 2.04 4.97 21.65
CA GLU A 136 3.44 4.62 21.89
C GLU A 136 3.63 3.12 22.14
N GLN A 137 2.79 2.52 23.00
CA GLN A 137 2.87 1.10 23.35
C GLN A 137 2.76 0.17 22.14
N PHE A 138 1.90 0.50 21.18
CA PHE A 138 1.64 -0.31 20.00
C PHE A 138 2.35 0.21 18.74
N GLU A 139 3.27 1.17 18.87
CA GLU A 139 4.02 1.79 17.75
C GLU A 139 3.11 2.31 16.62
N LEU A 140 2.00 2.97 16.99
CA LEU A 140 0.99 3.45 16.04
C LEU A 140 1.23 4.88 15.52
N ASP A 141 2.40 5.45 15.83
CA ASP A 141 2.82 6.76 15.33
C ASP A 141 2.79 6.83 13.80
N LYS A 142 2.41 8.00 13.29
CA LYS A 142 2.47 8.28 11.85
C LYS A 142 3.91 8.20 11.36
N PHE A 143 4.08 7.64 10.17
CA PHE A 143 5.37 7.59 9.49
C PHE A 143 5.30 8.26 8.13
N GLU A 144 6.42 8.82 7.67
CA GLU A 144 6.49 9.42 6.33
C GLU A 144 6.76 8.38 5.25
N ILE A 145 6.08 8.52 4.12
CA ILE A 145 6.33 7.77 2.89
C ILE A 145 6.15 8.70 1.68
N LEU A 146 6.83 8.40 0.57
CA LEU A 146 6.55 9.09 -0.69
C LEU A 146 5.17 8.69 -1.20
N VAL A 147 4.33 9.67 -1.49
CA VAL A 147 2.97 9.48 -1.98
C VAL A 147 2.80 10.18 -3.32
N LEU A 148 2.14 9.51 -4.27
CA LEU A 148 1.83 10.06 -5.59
C LEU A 148 0.92 11.28 -5.45
N GLY A 149 1.18 12.32 -6.26
CA GLY A 149 0.40 13.56 -6.26
C GLY A 149 -1.10 13.31 -6.39
N VAL A 150 -1.89 14.04 -5.59
CA VAL A 150 -3.34 13.84 -5.46
C VAL A 150 -4.06 13.90 -6.81
N GLU A 151 -3.74 14.86 -7.67
CA GLU A 151 -4.36 15.04 -8.97
C GLU A 151 -4.12 13.82 -9.87
N ARG A 152 -2.90 13.30 -9.84
CA ARG A 152 -2.53 12.13 -10.64
C ARG A 152 -3.24 10.88 -10.13
N THR A 153 -3.28 10.67 -8.81
CA THR A 153 -3.99 9.54 -8.20
C THR A 153 -5.49 9.59 -8.51
N LEU A 154 -6.11 10.78 -8.46
CA LEU A 154 -7.51 10.96 -8.85
C LEU A 154 -7.74 10.64 -10.34
N CYS A 155 -6.89 11.13 -11.24
CA CYS A 155 -6.99 10.80 -12.66
C CYS A 155 -6.85 9.29 -12.93
N GLU A 156 -5.88 8.62 -12.29
CA GLU A 156 -5.68 7.18 -12.42
C GLU A 156 -6.91 6.38 -11.93
N ASN A 157 -7.55 6.82 -10.84
CA ASN A 157 -8.79 6.22 -10.35
C ASN A 157 -9.97 6.42 -11.31
N ILE A 158 -10.16 7.63 -11.85
CA ILE A 158 -11.24 7.91 -12.82
C ILE A 158 -11.07 7.04 -14.09
N VAL A 159 -9.84 6.96 -14.62
CA VAL A 159 -9.55 6.13 -15.79
C VAL A 159 -9.81 4.65 -15.50
N SER A 160 -9.48 4.19 -14.29
CA SER A 160 -9.73 2.81 -13.88
C SER A 160 -11.23 2.48 -13.80
N LEU A 161 -12.04 3.43 -13.32
CA LEU A 161 -13.50 3.30 -13.31
C LEU A 161 -14.09 3.20 -14.73
N VAL A 162 -13.69 4.11 -15.63
CA VAL A 162 -14.16 4.11 -17.02
C VAL A 162 -13.80 2.80 -17.75
N ARG A 163 -12.64 2.22 -17.44
CA ARG A 163 -12.22 0.92 -18.01
C ARG A 163 -13.00 -0.27 -17.45
N ALA A 164 -13.56 -0.15 -16.26
CA ALA A 164 -14.34 -1.22 -15.62
C ALA A 164 -15.80 -1.26 -16.09
N GLU A 165 -16.29 -0.18 -16.72
CA GLU A 165 -17.63 -0.10 -17.31
C GLU A 165 -17.74 -0.72 -18.73
N HIS A 166 -16.64 -1.21 -19.28
CA HIS A 166 -16.55 -1.86 -20.60
C HIS A 166 -15.97 -3.27 -20.50
#